data_AF-A0A2V5UZH4-F1
#
_entry.id   AF-A0A2V5UZH4-F1
#
_cell.length_a   1.000
_cell.length_b   1.000
_cell.length_c   1.000
_cell.angle_alpha   90.00
_cell.angle_beta   90.00
_cell.angle_gamma   90.00
#
_symmetry.space_group_name_H-M   'P 1'
#
loop_
_entity.id
_entity.type
_entity.pdbx_description
1 polymer ?
#
loop_
_entity_poly.entity_id
_entity_poly.type
_entity_poly.pdbx_seq_one_letter_code
_entity_poly.pdbx_strand_id
1 'polypeptide(L)' 'MTRHEFDLRPNLIGELIELRPLRPEDWNDLFAVASDPLIWEQHPESDRYKEEIFKVFFRE' A
#
# COMPACT_ATOMS: atom_id res chain seq x y z
N MET A 1 26.82 -13.25 -20.81
CA MET A 1 25.38 -12.90 -20.80
C MET A 1 25.14 -12.09 -19.54
N THR A 2 24.85 -10.80 -19.67
CA THR A 2 24.45 -9.95 -18.55
C THR A 2 23.06 -10.40 -18.10
N ARG A 3 22.94 -10.85 -16.86
CA ARG A 3 21.64 -11.16 -16.25
C ARG A 3 20.92 -9.82 -16.10
N HIS A 4 19.90 -9.57 -16.90
CA HIS A 4 18.96 -8.51 -16.57
C HIS A 4 18.21 -8.93 -15.32
N GLU A 5 18.39 -8.16 -14.24
CA GLU A 5 17.62 -8.35 -13.03
C GLU A 5 16.17 -7.98 -13.30
N PHE A 6 15.26 -8.91 -12.98
CA PHE A 6 13.84 -8.67 -13.11
C PHE A 6 13.37 -7.85 -11.92
N ASP A 7 12.79 -6.68 -12.17
CA ASP A 7 12.22 -5.84 -11.13
C ASP A 7 10.86 -6.38 -10.70
N LEU A 8 10.74 -6.83 -9.45
CA LEU A 8 9.51 -7.35 -8.86
C LEU A 8 8.56 -6.26 -8.37
N ARG A 9 9.00 -4.99 -8.38
CA ARG A 9 8.24 -3.83 -7.87
C ARG A 9 8.36 -2.62 -8.83
N PRO A 10 8.03 -2.78 -10.12
CA PRO A 10 8.14 -1.69 -11.08
C PRO A 10 7.05 -0.62 -10.86
N ASN A 11 7.30 0.58 -11.36
CA ASN A 11 6.23 1.54 -11.61
C ASN A 11 5.49 1.14 -12.89
N LEU A 12 4.16 1.04 -12.82
CA LEU A 12 3.28 0.79 -13.96
C LEU A 12 2.52 2.08 -14.27
N ILE A 13 2.75 2.65 -15.45
CA ILE A 13 2.16 3.93 -15.87
C ILE A 13 1.20 3.66 -17.03
N GLY A 14 -0.07 3.96 -16.82
CA GLY A 14 -1.10 4.01 -17.87
C GLY A 14 -1.55 5.45 -18.14
N GLU A 15 -2.55 5.61 -19.00
CA GLU A 15 -3.08 6.94 -19.36
C GLU A 15 -3.84 7.62 -18.21
N LEU A 16 -4.55 6.83 -17.38
CA LEU A 16 -5.41 7.35 -16.31
C LEU A 16 -4.87 7.07 -14.90
N ILE A 17 -3.97 6.08 -14.77
CA ILE A 17 -3.55 5.53 -13.47
C ILE A 17 -2.05 5.25 -13.52
N GLU A 18 -1.35 5.64 -12.46
CA GLU A 18 0.00 5.18 -12.13
C GLU A 18 -0.07 4.30 -10.88
N LEU A 19 0.58 3.13 -10.94
CA LEU A 19 0.81 2.27 -9.79
C LEU A 19 2.31 2.22 -9.50
N ARG A 20 2.69 2.49 -8.26
CA ARG A 20 4.08 2.46 -7.80
C ARG A 20 4.20 1.75 -6.45
N PRO A 21 5.40 1.31 -6.07
CA PRO A 21 5.63 0.78 -4.72
C PRO A 21 5.23 1.79 -3.65
N LEU A 22 4.69 1.26 -2.56
CA LEU A 22 4.36 2.01 -1.36
C LEU A 22 5.60 2.68 -0.78
N ARG A 23 5.46 3.93 -0.32
CA ARG A 23 6.54 4.70 0.30
C ARG A 23 6.15 5.20 1.69
N PRO A 24 7.12 5.45 2.59
CA PRO A 24 6.85 6.03 3.91
C PRO A 24 6.06 7.34 3.86
N GLU A 25 6.31 8.16 2.83
CA GLU A 25 5.65 9.46 2.66
C GLU A 25 4.14 9.34 2.39
N ASP A 26 3.67 8.17 1.92
CA ASP A 26 2.25 7.94 1.61
C ASP A 26 1.40 7.71 2.87
N TRP A 27 2.03 7.62 4.04
CA TRP A 27 1.40 7.23 5.30
C TRP A 27 0.16 8.06 5.63
N ASN A 28 0.30 9.39 5.63
CA ASN A 28 -0.76 10.29 6.11
C ASN A 28 -2.01 10.17 5.23
N ASP A 29 -1.84 10.22 3.91
CA ASP A 29 -2.96 10.20 2.96
C ASP A 29 -3.64 8.82 2.93
N LEU A 30 -2.85 7.74 2.95
CA LEU A 30 -3.40 6.39 2.96
C LEU A 30 -4.07 6.04 4.28
N PHE A 31 -3.50 6.42 5.42
CA PHE A 31 -4.11 6.13 6.72
C PHE A 31 -5.37 6.97 6.97
N ALA A 32 -5.42 8.21 6.48
CA ALA A 32 -6.63 9.04 6.56
C ALA A 32 -7.85 8.32 5.97
N VAL A 33 -7.68 7.62 4.85
CA VAL A 33 -8.72 6.79 4.25
C VAL A 33 -8.86 5.48 5.01
N ALA A 34 -7.76 4.75 5.22
CA ALA A 34 -7.78 3.41 5.82
C ALA A 34 -8.31 3.37 7.26
N SER A 35 -8.30 4.48 7.99
CA SER A 35 -8.82 4.58 9.35
C SER A 35 -10.35 4.48 9.47
N ASP A 36 -11.09 4.49 8.36
CA ASP A 36 -12.53 4.25 8.37
C ASP A 36 -12.84 2.76 8.58
N PRO A 37 -13.46 2.35 9.71
CA PRO A 37 -13.77 0.95 9.98
C PRO A 37 -14.74 0.33 8.97
N LEU A 38 -15.58 1.13 8.29
CA LEU A 38 -16.54 0.61 7.32
C LEU A 38 -15.86 0.10 6.04
N ILE A 39 -14.66 0.60 5.71
CA ILE A 39 -13.84 0.06 4.62
C ILE A 39 -13.48 -1.41 4.87
N TRP A 40 -13.35 -1.80 6.13
CA TRP A 40 -12.86 -3.11 6.53
C TRP A 40 -13.94 -4.08 7.01
N GLU A 41 -15.20 -3.66 7.07
CA GLU A 41 -16.30 -4.43 7.68
C GLU A 41 -16.45 -5.85 7.10
N GLN A 42 -16.28 -5.98 5.79
CA GLN A 42 -16.40 -7.25 5.06
C GLN A 42 -15.04 -7.93 4.81
N HIS A 43 -13.94 -7.32 5.26
CA HIS A 43 -12.60 -7.81 5.02
C HIS A 43 -12.18 -8.81 6.13
N PRO A 44 -11.50 -9.93 5.81
CA PRO A 44 -11.05 -10.90 6.82
C PRO A 44 -10.15 -10.30 7.90
N GLU A 45 -9.37 -9.29 7.52
CA GLU A 45 -8.53 -8.48 8.42
C GLU A 45 -9.25 -7.17 8.77
N SER A 46 -10.34 -7.27 9.53
CA SER A 46 -11.24 -6.15 9.82
C SER A 46 -10.62 -5.09 10.73
N ASP A 47 -9.55 -5.41 11.45
CA ASP A 47 -8.85 -4.51 12.36
C ASP A 47 -7.83 -3.58 11.68
N ARG A 48 -7.71 -3.60 10.34
CA ARG A 48 -6.73 -2.80 9.59
C ARG A 48 -6.97 -1.29 9.61
N TYR A 49 -8.11 -0.83 10.13
CA TYR A 49 -8.32 0.60 10.42
C TYR A 49 -7.53 1.09 11.63
N LYS A 50 -7.06 0.18 12.50
CA LYS A 50 -6.29 0.55 13.69
C LYS A 50 -4.87 0.93 13.30
N GLU A 51 -4.37 2.05 13.83
CA GLU A 51 -3.08 2.62 13.45
C GLU A 51 -1.93 1.63 13.67
N GLU A 52 -1.91 0.93 14.80
CA GLU A 52 -0.87 -0.03 15.16
C GLU A 52 -0.82 -1.25 14.23
N ILE A 53 -1.97 -1.63 13.65
CA ILE A 53 -2.07 -2.71 12.66
C ILE A 53 -1.69 -2.18 11.27
N PHE A 54 -2.15 -0.98 10.91
CA PHE A 54 -1.85 -0.38 9.61
C PHE A 54 -0.35 -0.06 9.46
N LYS A 55 0.32 0.33 10.56
CA LYS A 55 1.78 0.57 10.62
C LYS A 55 2.60 -0.60 10.09
N VAL A 56 2.09 -1.84 10.17
CA VAL A 56 2.80 -3.03 9.69
C VAL A 56 3.17 -2.93 8.21
N PHE A 57 2.33 -2.33 7.37
CA PHE A 57 2.54 -2.25 5.92
C PHE A 57 3.61 -1.24 5.48
N PHE A 58 4.03 -0.37 6.40
CA PHE A 58 5.06 0.64 6.17
C PHE A 58 6.37 0.33 6.90
N ARG A 59 6.49 -0.86 7.50
CA ARG A 59 7.75 -1.37 8.04
C ARG A 59 8.57 -1.99 6.91
N GLU A 60 9.89 -1.74 6.92
CA GLU A 60 10.86 -2.31 5.97
C GLU A 60 11.01 -3.83 6.13
#